data_AF-W5YH11-F1
#
_entry.id   AF-W5YH11-F1
#
_cell.length_a   1.000
_cell.length_b   1.000
_cell.length_c   1.000
_cell.angle_alpha   90.00
_cell.angle_beta   90.00
_cell.angle_gamma   90.00
#
_symmetry.space_group_name_H-M   'P 1'
#
loop_
_entity.id
_entity.type
_entity.pdbx_description
1 polymer ?
#
loop_
_entity_poly.entity_id
_entity_poly.type
_entity_poly.pdbx_seq_one_letter_code
_entity_poly.pdbx_strand_id
1 'polypeptide(L)'
;MAAALALFFKLIPLYVTVALGWVAGRYLEASGKHIAGIMLYIVTPSVVFSGVMAAPLSPEVIFLPFLTFGLSCVLGIVQLKLAQRVITDGSASLIPLCVGSGNTGYFGVPVALLLFGEEGLGLYIVCMLGTTLFENSVGFYLAARGRHDLKSALWRVVKLPSVYAFLAAVLLNLSGIRIPDLFQPLFDNLRGAYSILGMMIIGMSITSFRGLAGNIRFTGLAFFGKFVVWPAVAILFWWLDANVLGIYEPAVHKAIFLISITPIAANTVVIATMLDISPRQAAGTVLLTTLFALAFIPVMISLAF
;
A
#
# COMPACT_ATOMS: atom_id res chain seq x y z
N MET A 1 17.81 -17.33 -9.61
CA MET A 1 18.85 -16.31 -9.30
C MET A 1 18.98 -15.26 -10.41
N ALA A 2 19.10 -15.63 -11.70
CA ALA A 2 19.18 -14.67 -12.81
C ALA A 2 17.93 -13.77 -12.96
N ALA A 3 16.72 -14.31 -12.80
CA ALA A 3 15.47 -13.54 -12.88
C ALA A 3 15.33 -12.49 -11.76
N ALA A 4 15.67 -12.86 -10.53
CA ALA A 4 15.68 -11.92 -9.39
C ALA A 4 16.67 -10.78 -9.65
N LEU A 5 17.88 -11.10 -10.14
CA LEU A 5 18.89 -10.11 -10.46
C LEU A 5 18.41 -9.16 -11.57
N ALA A 6 17.76 -9.68 -12.61
CA ALA A 6 17.16 -8.85 -13.66
C ALA A 6 16.07 -7.90 -13.14
N LEU A 7 15.24 -8.36 -12.19
CA LEU A 7 14.24 -7.52 -11.53
C LEU A 7 14.87 -6.47 -10.62
N PHE A 8 15.94 -6.81 -9.90
CA PHE A 8 16.74 -5.81 -9.18
C PHE A 8 17.25 -4.71 -10.10
N PHE A 9 17.78 -5.07 -11.27
CA PHE A 9 18.21 -4.09 -12.28
C PHE A 9 17.05 -3.23 -12.79
N LYS A 10 15.87 -3.82 -13.03
CA LYS A 10 14.67 -3.06 -13.43
C LYS A 10 14.22 -2.06 -12.37
N LEU A 11 14.41 -2.35 -11.09
CA LEU A 11 14.03 -1.49 -9.96
C LEU A 11 15.05 -0.38 -9.64
N ILE A 12 16.22 -0.36 -10.30
CA ILE A 12 17.26 0.67 -10.08
C ILE A 12 16.71 2.09 -10.14
N PRO A 13 15.86 2.49 -11.12
CA PRO A 13 15.31 3.84 -11.15
C PRO A 13 14.54 4.21 -9.87
N LEU A 14 13.85 3.25 -9.26
CA LEU A 14 13.15 3.46 -7.98
C LEU A 14 14.15 3.61 -6.83
N TYR A 15 15.26 2.87 -6.83
CA TYR A 15 16.32 3.06 -5.82
C TYR A 15 17.02 4.41 -5.95
N VAL A 16 17.22 4.88 -7.18
CA VAL A 16 17.77 6.21 -7.44
C VAL A 16 16.84 7.28 -6.86
N THR A 17 15.52 7.19 -7.06
CA THR A 17 14.58 8.17 -6.49
C THR A 17 14.53 8.13 -4.96
N VAL A 18 14.67 6.96 -4.33
CA VAL A 18 14.86 6.85 -2.87
C VAL A 18 16.15 7.56 -2.43
N ALA A 19 17.27 7.32 -3.13
CA ALA A 19 18.54 7.97 -2.81
C ALA A 19 18.46 9.50 -2.98
N LEU A 20 17.79 9.98 -4.03
CA LEU A 20 17.53 11.42 -4.22
C LEU A 20 16.67 12.00 -3.11
N GLY A 21 15.65 11.27 -2.65
CA GLY A 21 14.86 11.65 -1.47
C GLY A 21 15.70 11.75 -0.21
N TRP A 22 16.62 10.82 0.01
CA TRP A 22 17.56 10.86 1.13
C TRP A 22 18.50 12.06 1.04
N VAL A 23 19.07 12.35 -0.15
CA VAL A 23 19.91 13.52 -0.40
C VAL A 23 19.11 14.81 -0.12
N ALA A 24 17.90 14.92 -0.64
CA ALA A 24 17.03 16.07 -0.40
C ALA A 24 16.72 16.25 1.09
N GLY A 25 16.41 15.17 1.81
CA GLY A 25 16.17 15.22 3.25
C GLY A 25 17.43 15.59 4.06
N ARG A 26 18.62 15.17 3.60
CA ARG A 26 19.88 15.34 4.34
C ARG A 26 20.53 16.71 4.12
N TYR A 27 20.46 17.23 2.89
CA TYR A 27 21.19 18.41 2.45
C TYR A 27 20.29 19.60 2.11
N LEU A 28 19.04 19.36 1.70
CA LEU A 28 18.07 20.44 1.42
C LEU A 28 17.06 20.62 2.56
N GLU A 29 17.17 19.82 3.63
CA GLU A 29 16.23 19.78 4.75
C GLU A 29 14.76 19.60 4.31
N ALA A 30 14.56 18.95 3.16
CA ALA A 30 13.25 18.73 2.59
C ALA A 30 12.42 17.81 3.51
N SER A 31 11.14 18.17 3.69
CA SER A 31 10.20 17.38 4.49
C SER A 31 9.17 16.70 3.61
N GLY A 32 9.09 15.37 3.74
CA GLY A 32 8.06 14.57 3.07
C GLY A 32 6.63 14.92 3.47
N LYS A 33 6.42 15.65 4.59
CA LYS A 33 5.08 16.01 5.09
C LYS A 33 4.28 16.86 4.11
N HIS A 34 4.91 17.88 3.51
CA HIS A 34 4.24 18.77 2.56
C HIS A 34 3.93 18.06 1.24
N ILE A 35 4.86 17.21 0.78
CA ILE A 35 4.71 16.41 -0.43
C ILE A 35 3.60 15.37 -0.25
N ALA A 36 3.54 14.70 0.90
CA ALA A 36 2.52 13.71 1.22
C ALA A 36 1.08 14.28 1.19
N GLY A 37 0.89 15.53 1.59
CA GLY A 37 -0.42 16.20 1.49
C GLY A 37 -0.88 16.36 0.04
N ILE A 38 0.00 16.91 -0.81
CA ILE A 38 -0.27 17.06 -2.25
C ILE A 38 -0.52 15.68 -2.89
N MET A 39 0.30 14.70 -2.54
CA MET A 39 0.15 13.33 -2.98
C MET A 39 -1.22 12.75 -2.62
N LEU A 40 -1.64 12.87 -1.36
CA LEU A 40 -2.88 12.27 -0.88
C LEU A 40 -4.13 12.90 -1.49
N TYR A 41 -4.16 14.24 -1.61
CA TYR A 41 -5.38 14.97 -1.99
C TYR A 41 -5.49 15.27 -3.49
N ILE A 42 -4.39 15.25 -4.24
CA ILE A 42 -4.38 15.63 -5.66
C ILE A 42 -3.87 14.50 -6.53
N VAL A 43 -2.66 13.99 -6.24
CA VAL A 43 -2.01 13.03 -7.15
C VAL A 43 -2.64 11.64 -7.03
N THR A 44 -2.85 11.13 -5.82
CA THR A 44 -3.42 9.79 -5.57
C THR A 44 -4.81 9.65 -6.16
N PRO A 45 -5.76 10.58 -5.95
CA PRO A 45 -7.09 10.49 -6.56
C PRO A 45 -7.02 10.53 -8.09
N SER A 46 -6.11 11.34 -8.66
CA SER A 46 -5.93 11.41 -10.11
C SER A 46 -5.38 10.10 -10.70
N VAL A 47 -4.40 9.49 -10.02
CA VAL A 47 -3.84 8.19 -10.41
C VAL A 47 -4.89 7.09 -10.27
N VAL A 48 -5.68 7.11 -9.19
CA VAL A 48 -6.79 6.18 -9.01
C VAL A 48 -7.81 6.34 -10.14
N PHE A 49 -8.20 7.57 -10.46
CA PHE A 49 -9.12 7.86 -11.55
C PHE A 49 -8.60 7.32 -12.88
N SER A 50 -7.39 7.71 -13.30
CA SER A 50 -6.84 7.27 -14.59
C SER A 50 -6.61 5.77 -14.66
N GLY A 51 -6.18 5.15 -13.55
CA GLY A 51 -5.97 3.71 -13.47
C GLY A 51 -7.28 2.92 -13.63
N VAL A 52 -8.35 3.36 -12.97
CA VAL A 52 -9.67 2.73 -13.09
C VAL A 52 -10.28 2.98 -14.47
N MET A 53 -10.10 4.17 -15.04
CA MET A 53 -10.52 4.47 -16.41
C MET A 53 -9.85 3.59 -17.47
N ALA A 54 -8.62 3.13 -17.21
CA ALA A 54 -7.88 2.21 -18.08
C ALA A 54 -8.09 0.73 -17.75
N ALA A 55 -8.72 0.40 -16.61
CA ALA A 55 -8.91 -0.97 -16.18
C ALA A 55 -9.99 -1.69 -17.03
N PRO A 56 -9.82 -2.99 -17.32
CA PRO A 56 -10.86 -3.80 -17.93
C PRO A 56 -11.94 -4.09 -16.88
N LEU A 57 -12.93 -3.20 -16.75
CA LEU A 57 -13.98 -3.33 -15.75
C LEU A 57 -14.94 -4.47 -16.11
N SER A 58 -14.86 -5.54 -15.33
CA SER A 58 -15.89 -6.56 -15.19
C SER A 58 -16.54 -6.44 -13.80
N PRO A 59 -17.71 -7.06 -13.56
CA PRO A 59 -18.30 -7.11 -12.21
C PRO A 59 -17.31 -7.59 -11.15
N GLU A 60 -16.55 -8.64 -11.46
CA GLU A 60 -15.54 -9.23 -10.57
C GLU A 60 -14.46 -8.21 -10.23
N VAL A 61 -13.98 -7.45 -11.22
CA VAL A 61 -12.99 -6.39 -11.02
C VAL A 61 -13.54 -5.26 -10.13
N ILE A 62 -14.79 -4.84 -10.35
CA ILE A 62 -15.42 -3.79 -9.54
C ILE A 62 -15.54 -4.20 -8.07
N PHE A 63 -15.71 -5.50 -7.79
CA PHE A 63 -15.78 -6.03 -6.41
C PHE A 63 -14.41 -6.31 -5.76
N LEU A 64 -13.29 -6.22 -6.49
CA LEU A 64 -11.95 -6.42 -5.93
C LEU A 64 -11.59 -5.55 -4.72
N PRO A 65 -11.99 -4.27 -4.60
CA PRO A 65 -11.73 -3.49 -3.40
C PRO A 65 -12.37 -4.13 -2.16
N PHE A 66 -13.53 -4.78 -2.28
CA PHE A 66 -14.18 -5.45 -1.17
C PHE A 66 -13.49 -6.77 -0.81
N LEU A 67 -12.99 -7.51 -1.81
CA LEU A 67 -12.18 -8.70 -1.58
C LEU A 67 -10.90 -8.36 -0.80
N THR A 68 -10.12 -7.40 -1.29
CA THR A 68 -8.87 -7.02 -0.62
C THR A 68 -9.12 -6.37 0.74
N PHE A 69 -10.19 -5.58 0.88
CA PHE A 69 -10.65 -5.10 2.18
C PHE A 69 -10.99 -6.24 3.15
N GLY A 70 -11.71 -7.26 2.69
CA GLY A 70 -12.07 -8.44 3.49
C GLY A 70 -10.84 -9.21 3.96
N LEU A 71 -9.90 -9.50 3.05
CA LEU A 71 -8.61 -10.11 3.39
C LEU A 71 -7.84 -9.26 4.42
N SER A 72 -7.82 -7.94 4.23
CA SER A 72 -7.21 -6.98 5.16
C SER A 72 -7.82 -7.04 6.55
N CYS A 73 -9.16 -7.08 6.64
CA CYS A 73 -9.88 -7.18 7.89
C CYS A 73 -9.57 -8.47 8.62
N VAL A 74 -9.63 -9.62 7.93
CA VAL A 74 -9.34 -10.93 8.53
C VAL A 74 -7.92 -10.96 9.08
N LEU A 75 -6.94 -10.55 8.27
CA LEU A 75 -5.54 -10.53 8.68
C LEU A 75 -5.29 -9.57 9.84
N GLY A 76 -5.86 -8.36 9.78
CA GLY A 76 -5.77 -7.38 10.86
C GLY A 76 -6.34 -7.90 12.19
N ILE A 77 -7.54 -8.50 12.16
CA ILE A 77 -8.21 -9.02 13.36
C ILE A 77 -7.46 -10.23 13.95
N VAL A 78 -7.04 -11.17 13.10
CA VAL A 78 -6.29 -12.35 13.54
C VAL A 78 -4.96 -11.95 14.17
N GLN A 79 -4.24 -11.02 13.54
CA GLN A 79 -2.96 -10.54 14.05
C GLN A 79 -3.10 -9.69 15.31
N LEU A 80 -4.22 -8.97 15.50
CA LEU A 80 -4.52 -8.31 16.77
C LEU A 80 -4.59 -9.31 17.93
N LYS A 81 -5.33 -10.41 17.73
CA LYS A 81 -5.50 -11.45 18.77
C LYS A 81 -4.16 -12.08 19.14
N LEU A 82 -3.29 -12.29 18.15
CA LEU A 82 -1.93 -12.78 18.39
C LEU A 82 -1.07 -11.73 19.09
N ALA A 83 -1.12 -10.47 18.65
CA ALA A 83 -0.40 -9.35 19.24
C ALA A 83 -0.72 -9.17 20.72
N GLN A 84 -1.99 -9.24 21.09
CA GLN A 84 -2.44 -9.12 22.49
C GLN A 84 -1.88 -10.22 23.41
N ARG A 85 -1.42 -11.36 22.87
CA ARG A 85 -0.78 -12.43 23.65
C ARG A 85 0.72 -12.24 23.82
N VAL A 86 1.38 -11.55 22.89
CA VAL A 86 2.86 -11.46 22.81
C VAL A 86 3.38 -10.09 23.24
N ILE A 87 2.61 -9.04 22.95
CA ILE A 87 2.93 -7.63 23.18
C ILE A 87 2.07 -7.14 24.34
N THR A 88 2.74 -6.75 25.43
CA THR A 88 2.10 -6.41 26.71
C THR A 88 1.74 -4.93 26.84
N ASP A 89 2.05 -4.09 25.85
CA ASP A 89 1.96 -2.64 25.94
C ASP A 89 0.90 -2.00 25.00
N GLY A 90 0.91 -0.67 24.97
CA GLY A 90 0.12 0.20 24.09
C GLY A 90 0.18 -0.16 22.59
N SER A 91 1.32 -0.66 22.12
CA SER A 91 1.62 -0.79 20.70
C SER A 91 0.88 -1.94 20.02
N ALA A 92 0.41 -2.95 20.78
CA ALA A 92 -0.28 -4.12 20.21
C ALA A 92 -1.47 -3.75 19.31
N SER A 93 -2.15 -2.62 19.58
CA SER A 93 -3.28 -2.15 18.78
C SER A 93 -2.88 -1.64 17.40
N LEU A 94 -1.61 -1.34 17.13
CA LEU A 94 -1.13 -0.93 15.80
C LEU A 94 -0.82 -2.10 14.87
N ILE A 95 -0.65 -3.33 15.39
CA ILE A 95 -0.34 -4.51 14.57
C ILE A 95 -1.35 -4.75 13.43
N PRO A 96 -2.66 -4.53 13.59
CA PRO A 96 -3.63 -4.63 12.50
C PRO A 96 -3.34 -3.69 11.34
N LEU A 97 -2.89 -2.46 11.61
CA LEU A 97 -2.46 -1.53 10.56
C LEU A 97 -1.14 -1.97 9.93
N CYS A 98 -0.23 -2.52 10.73
CA CYS A 98 1.05 -3.02 10.23
C CYS A 98 0.89 -4.17 9.25
N VAL A 99 0.02 -5.15 9.56
CA VAL A 99 -0.14 -6.35 8.73
C VAL A 99 -1.25 -6.16 7.70
N GLY A 100 -2.37 -5.58 8.12
CA GLY A 100 -3.59 -5.41 7.34
C GLY A 100 -3.50 -4.38 6.22
N SER A 101 -2.57 -3.44 6.33
CA SER A 101 -2.27 -2.45 5.29
C SER A 101 -0.88 -2.69 4.71
N GLY A 102 -0.53 -1.94 3.67
CA GLY A 102 0.80 -1.92 3.09
C GLY A 102 1.08 -0.56 2.45
N ASN A 103 2.33 -0.29 2.12
CA ASN A 103 2.68 0.87 1.31
C ASN A 103 2.33 0.62 -0.17
N THR A 104 1.08 0.25 -0.41
CA THR A 104 0.52 -0.06 -1.73
C THR A 104 0.47 1.17 -2.62
N GLY A 105 0.35 2.34 -1.99
CA GLY A 105 0.49 3.62 -2.65
C GLY A 105 1.93 3.91 -3.05
N TYR A 106 2.71 4.54 -2.17
CA TYR A 106 4.01 5.14 -2.52
C TYR A 106 5.06 4.14 -2.98
N PHE A 107 4.96 2.88 -2.56
CA PHE A 107 5.87 1.81 -2.99
C PHE A 107 5.24 0.94 -4.08
N GLY A 108 3.99 0.55 -3.88
CA GLY A 108 3.32 -0.44 -4.69
C GLY A 108 2.97 0.00 -6.11
N VAL A 109 2.41 1.20 -6.29
CA VAL A 109 2.07 1.74 -7.62
C VAL A 109 3.29 1.86 -8.54
N PRO A 110 4.44 2.42 -8.10
CA PRO A 110 5.66 2.46 -8.92
C PRO A 110 6.13 1.09 -9.39
N VAL A 111 6.09 0.11 -8.49
CA VAL A 111 6.47 -1.27 -8.78
C VAL A 111 5.46 -1.92 -9.73
N ALA A 112 4.16 -1.71 -9.52
CA ALA A 112 3.11 -2.23 -10.38
C ALA A 112 3.23 -1.68 -11.80
N LEU A 113 3.43 -0.36 -11.94
CA LEU A 113 3.62 0.29 -13.24
C LEU A 113 4.84 -0.28 -13.98
N LEU A 114 5.96 -0.48 -13.28
CA LEU A 114 7.18 -1.02 -13.86
C LEU A 114 7.04 -2.49 -14.29
N LEU A 115 6.30 -3.31 -13.53
CA LEU A 115 6.19 -4.75 -13.76
C LEU A 115 5.07 -5.13 -14.71
N PHE A 116 3.91 -4.46 -14.58
CA PHE A 116 2.68 -4.83 -15.25
C PHE A 116 2.27 -3.83 -16.33
N GLY A 117 3.00 -2.71 -16.49
CA GLY A 117 2.64 -1.64 -17.40
C GLY A 117 1.36 -0.92 -16.97
N GLU A 118 0.79 -0.14 -17.88
CA GLU A 118 -0.39 0.67 -17.59
C GLU A 118 -1.66 -0.16 -17.41
N GLU A 119 -1.82 -1.21 -18.21
CA GLU A 119 -3.00 -2.07 -18.19
C GLU A 119 -3.11 -2.83 -16.86
N GLY A 120 -2.01 -3.46 -16.41
CA GLY A 120 -1.99 -4.14 -15.12
C GLY A 120 -1.97 -3.19 -13.91
N LEU A 121 -1.56 -1.94 -14.09
CA LEU A 121 -1.64 -0.91 -13.04
C LEU A 121 -3.10 -0.62 -12.66
N GLY A 122 -4.04 -0.66 -13.60
CA GLY A 122 -5.46 -0.45 -13.32
C GLY A 122 -6.00 -1.46 -12.30
N LEU A 123 -5.76 -2.75 -12.54
CA LEU A 123 -6.15 -3.83 -11.60
C LEU A 123 -5.47 -3.67 -10.23
N TYR A 124 -4.19 -3.29 -10.22
CA TYR A 124 -3.46 -3.03 -8.98
C TYR A 124 -4.09 -1.90 -8.16
N ILE A 125 -4.46 -0.79 -8.81
CA ILE A 125 -5.09 0.37 -8.18
C ILE A 125 -6.46 0.02 -7.59
N VAL A 126 -7.26 -0.78 -8.29
CA VAL A 126 -8.55 -1.26 -7.80
C VAL A 126 -8.33 -2.09 -6.53
N CYS A 127 -7.40 -3.04 -6.55
CA CYS A 127 -7.07 -3.84 -5.38
C CYS A 127 -6.50 -2.99 -4.21
N MET A 128 -5.68 -1.98 -4.52
CA MET A 128 -5.09 -1.04 -3.55
C MET A 128 -6.18 -0.27 -2.79
N LEU A 129 -7.27 0.08 -3.45
CA LEU A 129 -8.38 0.81 -2.82
C LEU A 129 -8.93 0.04 -1.62
N GLY A 130 -9.06 -1.29 -1.70
CA GLY A 130 -9.55 -2.07 -0.55
C GLY A 130 -8.62 -2.04 0.66
N THR A 131 -7.29 -2.03 0.45
CA THR A 131 -6.33 -1.84 1.55
C THR A 131 -6.44 -0.43 2.15
N THR A 132 -6.71 0.57 1.31
CA THR A 132 -6.93 1.97 1.74
C THR A 132 -8.22 2.10 2.56
N LEU A 133 -9.29 1.43 2.14
CA LEU A 133 -10.55 1.36 2.89
C LEU A 133 -10.33 0.71 4.25
N PHE A 134 -9.59 -0.40 4.31
CA PHE A 134 -9.26 -1.07 5.58
C PHE A 134 -8.50 -0.13 6.51
N GLU A 135 -7.43 0.49 6.03
CA GLU A 135 -6.58 1.38 6.80
C GLU A 135 -7.38 2.53 7.42
N ASN A 136 -8.29 3.13 6.66
CA ASN A 136 -9.05 4.29 7.08
C ASN A 136 -10.35 3.95 7.84
N SER A 137 -10.73 2.67 7.93
CA SER A 137 -11.90 2.21 8.67
C SER A 137 -11.52 1.25 9.80
N VAL A 138 -11.59 -0.06 9.55
CA VAL A 138 -11.38 -1.13 10.53
C VAL A 138 -9.99 -1.05 11.13
N GLY A 139 -8.95 -0.86 10.32
CA GLY A 139 -7.57 -0.71 10.80
C GLY A 139 -7.42 0.46 11.77
N PHE A 140 -7.95 1.63 11.41
CA PHE A 140 -7.97 2.81 12.28
C PHE A 140 -8.75 2.55 13.58
N TYR A 141 -9.94 1.95 13.49
CA TYR A 141 -10.78 1.63 14.64
C TYR A 141 -10.08 0.69 15.63
N LEU A 142 -9.45 -0.38 15.12
CA LEU A 142 -8.68 -1.33 15.92
C LEU A 142 -7.48 -0.65 16.59
N ALA A 143 -6.78 0.23 15.85
CA ALA A 143 -5.67 1.02 16.38
C ALA A 143 -6.07 1.97 17.49
N ALA A 144 -7.23 2.61 17.36
CA ALA A 144 -7.80 3.52 18.35
C ALA A 144 -8.22 2.84 19.66
N ARG A 145 -8.11 1.50 19.80
CA ARG A 145 -8.50 0.75 21.00
C ARG A 145 -9.95 0.99 21.44
N GLY A 146 -10.84 1.30 20.51
CA GLY A 146 -12.22 1.68 20.82
C GLY A 146 -12.37 3.03 21.53
N ARG A 147 -11.32 3.85 21.65
CA ARG A 147 -11.40 5.24 22.14
C ARG A 147 -12.07 6.19 21.15
N HIS A 148 -12.19 5.76 19.89
CA HIS A 148 -12.87 6.49 18.84
C HIS A 148 -14.06 5.68 18.34
N ASP A 149 -15.20 6.36 18.18
CA ASP A 149 -16.44 5.74 17.72
C ASP A 149 -16.32 5.27 16.28
N LEU A 150 -17.05 4.20 15.93
CA LEU A 150 -17.21 3.70 14.56
C LEU A 150 -17.57 4.83 13.56
N LYS A 151 -18.33 5.83 14.01
CA LYS A 151 -18.70 7.02 13.23
C LYS A 151 -17.47 7.78 12.72
N SER A 152 -16.41 7.90 13.53
CA SER A 152 -15.18 8.60 13.15
C SER A 152 -14.40 7.86 12.06
N ALA A 153 -14.38 6.52 12.11
CA ALA A 153 -13.76 5.67 11.11
C ALA A 153 -14.53 5.75 9.78
N LEU A 154 -15.87 5.69 9.82
CA LEU A 154 -16.71 5.88 8.63
C LEU A 154 -16.52 7.28 8.02
N TRP A 155 -16.45 8.31 8.86
CA TRP A 155 -16.26 9.69 8.40
C TRP A 155 -14.91 9.89 7.70
N ARG A 156 -13.86 9.18 8.14
CA ARG A 156 -12.56 9.17 7.45
C ARG A 156 -12.68 8.61 6.04
N VAL A 157 -13.36 7.46 5.88
CA VAL A 157 -13.58 6.84 4.56
C VAL A 157 -14.35 7.77 3.63
N VAL A 158 -15.45 8.36 4.11
CA VAL A 158 -16.26 9.29 3.32
C VAL A 158 -15.48 10.55 2.93
N LYS A 159 -14.41 10.91 3.64
CA LYS A 159 -13.56 12.05 3.29
C LYS A 159 -12.42 11.73 2.33
N LEU A 160 -12.23 10.47 1.94
CA LEU A 160 -11.15 10.08 1.04
C LEU A 160 -11.46 10.52 -0.41
N PRO A 161 -10.69 11.44 -1.00
CA PRO A 161 -10.95 11.87 -2.39
C PRO A 161 -10.78 10.72 -3.39
N SER A 162 -9.90 9.76 -3.10
CA SER A 162 -9.69 8.55 -3.92
C SER A 162 -10.93 7.67 -4.06
N VAL A 163 -11.83 7.66 -3.06
CA VAL A 163 -13.09 6.90 -3.15
C VAL A 163 -14.00 7.55 -4.20
N TYR A 164 -14.13 8.88 -4.19
CA TYR A 164 -14.91 9.60 -5.19
C TYR A 164 -14.31 9.49 -6.58
N ALA A 165 -12.98 9.56 -6.69
CA ALA A 165 -12.26 9.37 -7.94
C ALA A 165 -12.52 7.97 -8.52
N PHE A 166 -12.48 6.92 -7.67
CA PHE A 166 -12.82 5.56 -8.07
C PHE A 166 -14.27 5.46 -8.58
N LEU A 167 -15.24 5.97 -7.81
CA LEU A 167 -16.66 5.90 -8.18
C LEU A 167 -16.93 6.65 -9.49
N ALA A 168 -16.36 7.84 -9.67
CA ALA A 168 -16.48 8.60 -10.90
C ALA A 168 -15.85 7.86 -12.09
N ALA A 169 -14.67 7.27 -11.92
CA ALA A 169 -14.00 6.51 -12.96
C ALA A 169 -14.79 5.24 -13.36
N VAL A 170 -15.35 4.50 -12.39
CA VAL A 170 -16.21 3.34 -12.67
C VAL A 170 -17.42 3.76 -13.50
N LEU A 171 -18.12 4.82 -13.10
CA LEU A 171 -19.30 5.32 -13.82
C LEU A 171 -18.97 5.72 -15.26
N LEU A 172 -17.88 6.47 -15.47
CA LEU A 172 -17.48 6.95 -16.79
C LEU A 172 -16.98 5.80 -17.68
N ASN A 173 -16.15 4.90 -17.16
CA ASN A 173 -15.64 3.75 -17.90
C ASN A 173 -16.79 2.82 -18.33
N LEU A 174 -17.74 2.50 -17.44
CA LEU A 174 -18.93 1.70 -17.77
C LEU A 174 -19.86 2.39 -18.78
N SER A 175 -19.85 3.72 -18.82
CA SER A 175 -20.60 4.50 -19.82
C SER A 175 -19.91 4.55 -21.19
N GLY A 176 -18.75 3.89 -21.35
CA GLY A 176 -17.95 3.93 -22.57
C GLY A 176 -17.21 5.25 -22.82
N ILE A 177 -17.22 6.16 -21.83
CA ILE A 177 -16.52 7.44 -21.92
C ILE A 177 -15.04 7.18 -21.70
N ARG A 178 -14.19 7.71 -22.59
CA ARG A 178 -12.73 7.66 -22.47
C ARG A 178 -12.20 9.00 -22.02
N ILE A 179 -11.03 8.99 -21.38
CA ILE A 179 -10.28 10.22 -21.12
C ILE A 179 -9.88 10.80 -22.50
N PRO A 180 -10.25 12.05 -22.82
CA PRO A 180 -9.85 12.67 -24.07
C PRO A 180 -8.32 12.72 -24.21
N ASP A 181 -7.81 12.49 -25.42
CA ASP A 181 -6.36 12.43 -25.69
C ASP A 181 -5.61 13.69 -25.22
N LEU A 182 -6.28 14.85 -25.24
CA LEU A 182 -5.78 16.12 -24.70
C LEU A 182 -5.33 16.03 -23.24
N PHE A 183 -5.98 15.19 -22.42
CA PHE A 183 -5.70 15.04 -20.99
C PHE A 183 -4.76 13.87 -20.68
N GLN A 184 -4.41 13.01 -21.65
CA GLN A 184 -3.51 11.88 -21.39
C GLN A 184 -2.14 12.31 -20.85
N PRO A 185 -1.46 13.33 -21.44
CA PRO A 185 -0.18 13.80 -20.90
C PRO A 185 -0.26 14.31 -19.46
N LEU A 186 -1.42 14.82 -19.04
CA LEU A 186 -1.63 15.25 -17.64
C LEU A 186 -1.60 14.04 -16.70
N PHE A 187 -2.33 12.97 -17.04
CA PHE A 187 -2.36 11.76 -16.21
C PHE A 187 -1.02 11.00 -16.23
N ASP A 188 -0.30 11.00 -17.36
CA ASP A 188 1.06 10.46 -17.45
C ASP A 188 2.01 11.17 -16.49
N ASN A 189 1.99 12.50 -16.52
CA ASN A 189 2.80 13.32 -15.61
C ASN A 189 2.40 13.11 -14.14
N LEU A 190 1.11 12.95 -13.84
CA LEU A 190 0.64 12.67 -12.48
C LEU A 190 1.10 11.28 -12.01
N ARG A 191 1.07 10.26 -12.87
CA ARG A 191 1.62 8.92 -12.56
C ARG A 191 3.13 8.95 -12.34
N GLY A 192 3.86 9.67 -13.21
CA GLY A 192 5.30 9.88 -13.06
C GLY A 192 5.67 10.61 -11.77
N ALA A 193 4.98 11.72 -11.49
CA ALA A 193 5.13 12.47 -10.25
C ALA A 193 4.79 11.61 -9.03
N TYR A 194 3.74 10.79 -9.13
CA TYR A 194 3.36 9.88 -8.06
C TYR A 194 4.50 8.92 -7.71
N SER A 195 5.12 8.35 -8.74
CA SER A 195 6.21 7.41 -8.58
C SER A 195 7.46 8.06 -7.97
N ILE A 196 7.89 9.18 -8.53
CA ILE A 196 9.10 9.87 -8.06
C ILE A 196 8.90 10.40 -6.64
N LEU A 197 7.81 11.13 -6.39
CA LEU A 197 7.57 11.76 -5.09
C LEU A 197 7.30 10.73 -3.99
N GLY A 198 6.58 9.65 -4.29
CA GLY A 198 6.33 8.55 -3.36
C GLY A 198 7.63 7.89 -2.89
N MET A 199 8.52 7.56 -3.83
CA MET A 199 9.83 6.97 -3.51
C MET A 199 10.77 7.97 -2.82
N MET A 200 10.70 9.26 -3.17
CA MET A 200 11.45 10.30 -2.47
C MET A 200 10.98 10.48 -1.02
N ILE A 201 9.67 10.40 -0.73
CA ILE A 201 9.13 10.43 0.63
C ILE A 201 9.75 9.32 1.48
N ILE A 202 9.92 8.13 0.91
CA ILE A 202 10.62 7.01 1.58
C ILE A 202 12.07 7.40 1.88
N GLY A 203 12.80 7.94 0.89
CA GLY A 203 14.17 8.42 1.04
C GLY A 203 14.34 9.45 2.16
N MET A 204 13.47 10.47 2.18
CA MET A 204 13.44 11.49 3.23
C MET A 204 13.12 10.89 4.61
N SER A 205 12.31 9.84 4.67
CA SER A 205 11.97 9.19 5.94
C SER A 205 13.18 8.52 6.59
N ILE A 206 14.19 8.10 5.80
CA ILE A 206 15.45 7.52 6.30
C ILE A 206 16.23 8.56 7.13
N THR A 207 16.26 9.84 6.73
CA THR A 207 17.03 10.88 7.45
C THR A 207 16.41 11.22 8.80
N SER A 208 15.10 11.06 8.93
CA SER A 208 14.36 11.27 10.18
C SER A 208 14.50 10.11 11.18
N PHE A 209 15.14 9.01 10.79
CA PHE A 209 15.29 7.83 11.63
C PHE A 209 16.27 8.08 12.78
N ARG A 210 15.79 7.95 14.01
CA ARG A 210 16.59 8.13 15.23
C ARG A 210 16.92 6.82 15.96
N GLY A 211 16.92 5.70 15.23
CA GLY A 211 17.26 4.37 15.76
C GLY A 211 16.07 3.45 16.07
N LEU A 212 16.35 2.16 16.29
CA LEU A 212 15.38 1.17 16.78
C LEU A 212 15.08 1.42 18.26
N ALA A 213 14.21 2.37 18.57
CA ALA A 213 13.80 2.66 19.94
C ALA A 213 12.71 1.70 20.48
N GLY A 214 12.73 0.42 20.07
CA GLY A 214 11.49 -0.36 19.97
C GLY A 214 11.39 -1.69 20.71
N ASN A 215 10.15 -2.06 21.00
CA ASN A 215 9.70 -3.39 21.37
C ASN A 215 9.99 -4.38 20.22
N ILE A 216 11.03 -5.20 20.36
CA ILE A 216 11.45 -6.17 19.34
C ILE A 216 10.33 -7.15 19.00
N ARG A 217 9.47 -7.51 19.97
CA ARG A 217 8.34 -8.40 19.73
C ARG A 217 7.31 -7.76 18.79
N PHE A 218 7.07 -6.46 18.93
CA PHE A 218 6.23 -5.71 17.99
C PHE A 218 6.80 -5.77 16.58
N THR A 219 8.07 -5.39 16.41
CA THR A 219 8.73 -5.41 15.10
C THR A 219 8.72 -6.81 14.50
N GLY A 220 9.11 -7.84 15.27
CA GLY A 220 9.14 -9.22 14.81
C GLY A 220 7.77 -9.73 14.36
N LEU A 221 6.71 -9.45 15.15
CA LEU A 221 5.36 -9.85 14.78
C LEU A 221 4.84 -9.10 13.55
N ALA A 222 5.13 -7.81 13.43
CA ALA A 222 4.77 -7.01 12.25
C ALA A 222 5.49 -7.52 11.00
N PHE A 223 6.79 -7.84 11.09
CA PHE A 223 7.55 -8.45 10.00
C PHE A 223 6.98 -9.82 9.59
N PHE A 224 6.75 -10.70 10.56
CA PHE A 224 6.20 -12.02 10.31
C PHE A 224 4.80 -11.95 9.67
N GLY A 225 3.93 -11.13 10.24
CA GLY A 225 2.60 -10.90 9.67
C GLY A 225 2.65 -10.37 8.25
N LYS A 226 3.51 -9.37 7.99
CA LYS A 226 3.55 -8.68 6.70
C LYS A 226 4.28 -9.44 5.60
N PHE A 227 5.39 -10.11 5.90
CA PHE A 227 6.23 -10.76 4.89
C PHE A 227 6.11 -12.28 4.84
N VAL A 228 5.38 -12.89 5.78
CA VAL A 228 5.12 -14.34 5.77
C VAL A 228 3.63 -14.61 5.68
N VAL A 229 2.85 -14.17 6.68
CA VAL A 229 1.43 -14.53 6.77
C VAL A 229 0.63 -13.94 5.61
N TRP A 230 0.84 -12.66 5.31
CA TRP A 230 0.08 -11.98 4.26
C TRP A 230 0.38 -12.55 2.86
N PRO A 231 1.64 -12.72 2.42
CA PRO A 231 1.96 -13.42 1.17
C PRO A 231 1.45 -14.87 1.13
N ALA A 232 1.49 -15.60 2.25
CA ALA A 232 0.93 -16.95 2.31
C ALA A 232 -0.58 -16.96 2.05
N VAL A 233 -1.33 -15.99 2.60
CA VAL A 233 -2.77 -15.86 2.31
C VAL A 233 -3.00 -15.48 0.85
N ALA A 234 -2.18 -14.61 0.26
CA ALA A 234 -2.29 -14.27 -1.16
C ALA A 234 -2.02 -15.48 -2.08
N ILE A 235 -1.01 -16.29 -1.76
CA ILE A 235 -0.70 -17.53 -2.48
C ILE A 235 -1.84 -18.55 -2.32
N LEU A 236 -2.37 -18.70 -1.10
CA LEU A 236 -3.50 -19.59 -0.85
C LEU A 236 -4.74 -19.15 -1.64
N PHE A 237 -5.05 -17.85 -1.63
CA PHE A 237 -6.13 -17.28 -2.43
C PHE A 237 -5.93 -17.56 -3.92
N TRP A 238 -4.73 -17.29 -4.45
CA TRP A 238 -4.40 -17.57 -5.84
C TRP A 238 -4.60 -19.06 -6.16
N TRP A 239 -4.05 -19.96 -5.34
CA TRP A 239 -4.20 -21.40 -5.55
C TRP A 239 -5.68 -21.84 -5.54
N LEU A 240 -6.47 -21.36 -4.57
CA LEU A 240 -7.89 -21.67 -4.47
C LEU A 240 -8.67 -21.18 -5.69
N ASP A 241 -8.43 -19.93 -6.10
CA ASP A 241 -9.14 -19.36 -7.24
C ASP A 241 -8.75 -20.06 -8.54
N ALA A 242 -7.45 -20.29 -8.79
CA ALA A 242 -6.99 -20.90 -10.03
C ALA A 242 -7.39 -22.38 -10.20
N ASN A 243 -7.58 -23.14 -9.11
CA ASN A 243 -7.87 -24.57 -9.19
C ASN A 243 -9.34 -24.92 -8.90
N VAL A 244 -10.07 -24.06 -8.20
CA VAL A 244 -11.42 -24.39 -7.71
C VAL A 244 -12.48 -23.42 -8.22
N LEU A 245 -12.25 -22.10 -8.06
CA LEU A 245 -13.30 -21.11 -8.31
C LEU A 245 -13.33 -20.63 -9.77
N GLY A 246 -12.15 -20.42 -10.36
CA GLY A 246 -11.98 -19.91 -11.73
C GLY A 246 -12.55 -18.52 -11.96
N ILE A 247 -12.58 -17.65 -10.93
CA ILE A 247 -13.27 -16.35 -11.01
C ILE A 247 -12.36 -15.29 -11.64
N TYR A 248 -11.07 -15.27 -11.30
CA TYR A 248 -10.18 -14.18 -11.69
C TYR A 248 -9.07 -14.62 -12.65
N GLU A 249 -8.73 -13.72 -13.57
CA GLU A 249 -7.59 -13.86 -14.47
C GLU A 249 -6.25 -13.77 -13.73
N PRO A 250 -5.16 -14.38 -14.26
CA PRO A 250 -3.84 -14.35 -13.64
C PRO A 250 -3.35 -12.95 -13.26
N ALA A 251 -3.71 -11.92 -14.04
CA ALA A 251 -3.33 -10.53 -13.77
C ALA A 251 -3.84 -10.03 -12.41
N VAL A 252 -5.04 -10.44 -11.99
CA VAL A 252 -5.62 -10.10 -10.69
C VAL A 252 -4.85 -10.78 -9.56
N HIS A 253 -4.49 -12.07 -9.72
CA HIS A 253 -3.68 -12.78 -8.73
C HIS A 253 -2.33 -12.10 -8.54
N LYS A 254 -1.67 -11.69 -9.64
CA LYS A 254 -0.41 -10.95 -9.60
C LYS A 254 -0.55 -9.61 -8.88
N ALA A 255 -1.66 -8.89 -9.09
CA ALA A 255 -1.94 -7.62 -8.42
C ALA A 255 -2.12 -7.79 -6.91
N ILE A 256 -2.93 -8.77 -6.47
CA ILE A 256 -3.13 -9.09 -5.05
C ILE A 256 -1.83 -9.57 -4.42
N PHE A 257 -1.08 -10.43 -5.12
CA PHE A 257 0.23 -10.88 -4.66
C PHE A 257 1.23 -9.73 -4.51
N LEU A 258 1.25 -8.76 -5.43
CA LEU A 258 2.11 -7.58 -5.30
C LEU A 258 1.72 -6.72 -4.10
N ILE A 259 0.42 -6.48 -3.87
CA ILE A 259 -0.06 -5.83 -2.62
C ILE A 259 0.48 -6.57 -1.40
N SER A 260 0.54 -7.89 -1.51
CA SER A 260 0.90 -8.78 -0.42
C SER A 260 2.33 -8.66 0.09
N ILE A 261 3.24 -8.31 -0.82
CA ILE A 261 4.67 -8.21 -0.55
C ILE A 261 5.16 -6.77 -0.35
N THR A 262 4.26 -5.78 -0.43
CA THR A 262 4.59 -4.38 -0.10
C THR A 262 5.04 -4.24 1.36
N PRO A 263 5.87 -3.25 1.71
CA PRO A 263 6.21 -3.00 3.11
C PRO A 263 5.01 -2.43 3.88
N ILE A 264 5.19 -2.18 5.18
CA ILE A 264 4.13 -1.57 5.99
C ILE A 264 3.84 -0.14 5.49
N ALA A 265 2.57 0.25 5.52
CA ALA A 265 2.12 1.57 5.08
C ALA A 265 2.80 2.71 5.86
N ALA A 266 3.25 3.75 5.14
CA ALA A 266 3.75 4.99 5.74
C ALA A 266 2.66 5.67 6.58
N ASN A 267 1.40 5.56 6.18
CA ASN A 267 0.27 6.11 6.93
C ASN A 267 0.09 5.50 8.32
N THR A 268 0.60 4.29 8.58
CA THR A 268 0.59 3.71 9.93
C THR A 268 1.34 4.61 10.92
N VAL A 269 2.40 5.30 10.49
CA VAL A 269 3.13 6.28 11.32
C VAL A 269 2.27 7.50 11.62
N VAL A 270 1.53 7.98 10.62
CA VAL A 270 0.63 9.13 10.76
C VAL A 270 -0.48 8.78 11.75
N ILE A 271 -1.11 7.62 11.60
CA ILE A 271 -2.16 7.13 12.51
C ILE A 271 -1.61 6.93 13.93
N ALA A 272 -0.45 6.30 14.08
CA ALA A 272 0.21 6.14 15.37
C ALA A 272 0.48 7.49 16.06
N THR A 273 0.90 8.49 15.30
CA THR A 273 1.13 9.86 15.81
C THR A 273 -0.17 10.54 16.21
N MET A 274 -1.22 10.45 15.38
CA MET A 274 -2.54 11.05 15.67
C MET A 274 -3.20 10.45 16.91
N LEU A 275 -3.02 9.15 17.13
CA LEU A 275 -3.59 8.43 18.28
C LEU A 275 -2.69 8.50 19.52
N ASP A 276 -1.48 9.06 19.39
CA ASP A 276 -0.40 9.02 20.40
C ASP A 276 -0.11 7.60 20.92
N ILE A 277 0.01 6.64 19.98
CA ILE A 277 0.30 5.23 20.27
C ILE A 277 1.65 4.90 19.67
N SER A 278 2.68 4.79 20.51
CA SER A 278 4.03 4.37 20.13
C SER A 278 4.53 4.88 18.75
N PRO A 279 4.48 6.20 18.43
CA PRO A 279 4.76 6.68 17.06
C PRO A 279 6.18 6.35 16.58
N ARG A 280 7.17 6.39 17.50
CA ARG A 280 8.56 6.03 17.22
C ARG A 280 8.71 4.55 16.85
N GLN A 281 7.95 3.66 17.50
CA GLN A 281 7.93 2.24 17.18
C GLN A 281 7.39 2.03 15.76
N ALA A 282 6.24 2.63 15.44
CA ALA A 282 5.63 2.51 14.12
C ALA A 282 6.56 3.04 13.03
N ALA A 283 7.17 4.22 13.22
CA ALA A 283 8.13 4.80 12.28
C ALA A 283 9.33 3.89 12.03
N GLY A 284 9.93 3.33 13.09
CA GLY A 284 11.07 2.45 12.96
C GLY A 284 10.73 1.14 12.25
N THR A 285 9.61 0.50 12.60
CA THR A 285 9.18 -0.73 11.93
C THR A 285 8.82 -0.48 10.46
N VAL A 286 8.13 0.61 10.14
CA VAL A 286 7.82 1.00 8.75
C VAL A 286 9.11 1.20 7.94
N LEU A 287 10.10 1.90 8.48
CA LEU A 287 11.36 2.10 7.78
C LEU A 287 12.08 0.76 7.53
N LEU A 288 12.20 -0.07 8.55
CA LEU A 288 12.88 -1.36 8.43
C LEU A 288 12.20 -2.29 7.42
N THR A 289 10.86 -2.36 7.46
CA THR A 289 10.12 -3.15 6.47
C THR A 289 10.28 -2.57 5.08
N THR A 290 10.34 -1.24 4.94
CA THR A 290 10.54 -0.58 3.64
C THR A 290 11.92 -0.88 3.07
N LEU A 291 12.99 -0.81 3.87
CA LEU A 291 14.34 -1.18 3.45
C LEU A 291 14.44 -2.67 3.10
N PHE A 292 13.82 -3.53 3.90
CA PHE A 292 13.74 -4.97 3.63
C PHE A 292 12.99 -5.25 2.32
N ALA A 293 11.90 -4.53 2.06
CA ALA A 293 11.09 -4.69 0.85
C ALA A 293 11.85 -4.39 -0.45
N LEU A 294 12.85 -3.49 -0.42
CA LEU A 294 13.73 -3.24 -1.58
C LEU A 294 14.40 -4.52 -2.07
N ALA A 295 14.77 -5.43 -1.16
CA ALA A 295 15.34 -6.72 -1.54
C ALA A 295 14.27 -7.82 -1.68
N PHE A 296 13.30 -7.85 -0.78
CA PHE A 296 12.31 -8.90 -0.68
C PHE A 296 11.39 -8.95 -1.91
N ILE A 297 10.93 -7.81 -2.40
CA ILE A 297 9.99 -7.73 -3.52
C ILE A 297 10.54 -8.35 -4.80
N PRO A 298 11.72 -7.96 -5.33
CA PRO A 298 12.28 -8.59 -6.52
C PRO A 298 12.52 -10.10 -6.34
N VAL A 299 12.89 -10.56 -5.14
CA VAL A 299 13.03 -11.99 -4.85
C VAL A 299 11.68 -12.70 -4.96
N MET A 300 10.64 -12.23 -4.25
CA MET A 300 9.32 -12.86 -4.25
C MET A 300 8.68 -12.86 -5.63
N ILE A 301 8.82 -11.75 -6.37
CA ILE A 301 8.34 -11.65 -7.76
C ILE A 301 9.04 -12.66 -8.65
N SER A 302 10.36 -12.84 -8.52
CA SER A 302 11.10 -13.84 -9.32
C SER A 302 10.76 -15.30 -9.01
N LEU A 303 10.15 -15.54 -7.85
CA LEU A 303 9.68 -16.86 -7.44
C LEU A 303 8.24 -17.11 -7.90
N ALA A 304 7.44 -16.05 -7.98
CA ALA A 304 6.02 -16.12 -8.33
C ALA A 304 5.75 -15.96 -9.84
N PHE A 305 6.61 -15.25 -10.56
CA PHE A 305 6.50 -14.94 -11.99
C PHE A 305 7.75 -15.42 -12.74
#